data_AF-A0A439KMH0-F1
#
_entry.id   AF-A0A439KMH0-F1
#
_cell.length_a   1.000
_cell.length_b   1.000
_cell.length_c   1.000
_cell.angle_alpha   90.00
_cell.angle_beta   90.00
_cell.angle_gamma   90.00
#
_symmetry.space_group_name_H-M   'P 1'
#
loop_
_entity.id
_entity.type
_entity.pdbx_description
1 polymer ?
#
loop_
_entity_poly.entity_id
_entity_poly.type
_entity_poly.pdbx_seq_one_letter_code
_entity_poly.pdbx_strand_id
1 'polypeptide(L)' 'HRHVGLETIVVLDGTQSDENGDYPVGSVILNPVGTEHSVWTKDGCVVLIQWNLPVVILGEAK' A
#
# COMPACT_ATOMS: atom_id res chain seq x y z
N HIS A 1 4.28 5.78 -4.89
CA HIS A 1 5.34 6.16 -3.93
C HIS A 1 6.35 5.03 -3.80
N ARG A 2 7.56 5.31 -3.30
CA ARG A 2 8.62 4.31 -3.08
C ARG A 2 8.78 3.97 -1.60
N HIS A 3 8.95 2.69 -1.31
CA HIS A 3 9.29 2.16 0.01
C HIS A 3 10.80 2.13 0.24
N VAL A 4 11.28 2.84 1.27
CA VAL A 4 12.70 2.78 1.70
C VAL A 4 12.91 1.86 2.91
N GLY A 5 11.83 1.29 3.44
CA GLY A 5 11.81 0.23 4.44
C GLY A 5 10.63 -0.71 4.18
N LEU A 6 10.44 -1.72 5.04
CA LEU A 6 9.29 -2.61 4.94
C LEU A 6 8.00 -1.88 5.32
N GLU A 7 6.95 -2.07 4.51
CA GLU A 7 5.56 -1.82 4.87
C GLU A 7 4.84 -3.14 5.10
N THR A 8 3.97 -3.17 6.12
CA THR A 8 3.02 -4.26 6.34
C THR A 8 1.62 -3.69 6.49
N ILE A 9 0.66 -4.24 5.76
CA ILE A 9 -0.74 -3.84 5.76
C ILE A 9 -1.63 -5.02 6.11
N VAL A 10 -2.63 -4.76 6.94
CA VAL A 10 -3.78 -5.65 7.13
C VAL A 10 -5.04 -4.89 6.73
N VAL A 11 -5.82 -5.44 5.81
CA VAL A 11 -7.11 -4.85 5.40
C VAL A 11 -8.17 -5.26 6.41
N LEU A 12 -8.72 -4.29 7.13
CA LEU A 12 -9.71 -4.49 8.19
C LEU A 12 -11.15 -4.40 7.67
N ASP A 13 -11.37 -3.60 6.63
CA ASP A 13 -12.66 -3.46 5.96
C ASP A 13 -12.47 -2.98 4.51
N GLY A 14 -13.39 -3.34 3.61
CA GLY A 14 -13.35 -2.97 2.20
C GLY A 14 -12.21 -3.64 1.40
N THR A 15 -11.73 -2.93 0.37
CA THR A 15 -10.69 -3.42 -0.56
C THR A 15 -9.66 -2.34 -0.87
N GLN A 16 -8.39 -2.64 -0.62
CA GLN A 16 -7.26 -1.86 -1.13
C GLN A 16 -6.82 -2.42 -2.48
N SER A 17 -6.35 -1.59 -3.40
CA SER A 17 -5.85 -2.02 -4.70
C SER A 17 -4.52 -1.35 -5.03
N ASP A 18 -3.69 -2.06 -5.79
CA ASP A 18 -2.49 -1.54 -6.44
C ASP A 18 -2.35 -2.14 -7.86
N GLU A 19 -1.21 -1.94 -8.52
CA GLU A 19 -0.94 -2.46 -9.87
C GLU A 19 -0.93 -3.99 -9.95
N ASN A 20 -0.80 -4.69 -8.83
CA ASN A 20 -0.74 -6.14 -8.73
C ASN A 20 -2.11 -6.78 -8.44
N GLY A 21 -3.09 -6.00 -7.96
CA GLY A 21 -4.49 -6.43 -7.89
C GLY A 21 -5.29 -5.84 -6.73
N ASP A 22 -6.37 -6.54 -6.42
CA ASP A 22 -7.33 -6.18 -5.38
C ASP A 22 -7.08 -7.04 -4.12
N TYR A 23 -6.97 -6.38 -2.96
CA TYR A 23 -6.74 -6.96 -1.65
C TYR A 23 -7.96 -6.74 -0.75
N PRO A 24 -8.89 -7.72 -0.69
CA PRO A 24 -10.09 -7.60 0.14
C PRO A 24 -9.77 -7.73 1.64
N VAL A 25 -10.76 -7.44 2.49
CA VAL A 25 -10.72 -7.67 3.94
C VAL A 25 -10.08 -9.01 4.32
N GLY A 26 -9.18 -8.97 5.30
CA GLY A 26 -8.39 -10.12 5.74
C GLY A 26 -7.09 -10.34 4.97
N SER A 27 -6.85 -9.60 3.88
CA SER A 27 -5.56 -9.63 3.18
C SER A 27 -4.43 -9.08 4.06
N VAL A 28 -3.26 -9.70 3.93
CA VAL A 28 -1.99 -9.21 4.48
C VAL A 28 -1.08 -8.87 3.31
N ILE A 29 -0.69 -7.61 3.19
CA ILE A 29 0.23 -7.14 2.16
C ILE A 29 1.57 -6.82 2.79
N LEU A 30 2.64 -7.24 2.13
CA LEU A 30 4.02 -6.92 2.46
C LEU A 30 4.61 -6.19 1.27
N ASN A 31 5.05 -4.95 1.48
CA ASN A 31 5.76 -4.18 0.46
C ASN A 31 7.22 -4.00 0.90
N PRO A 32 8.16 -4.82 0.37
CA PRO A 32 9.57 -4.76 0.71
C PRO A 32 10.23 -3.44 0.31
N VAL A 33 11.41 -3.18 0.87
CA VAL A 33 12.28 -2.08 0.45
C VAL A 33 12.52 -2.11 -1.07
N GLY A 34 12.45 -0.95 -1.71
CA GLY A 34 12.64 -0.78 -3.15
C GLY A 34 11.38 -0.96 -3.98
N THR A 35 10.27 -1.42 -3.40
CA THR A 35 9.00 -1.46 -4.13
C THR A 35 8.45 -0.05 -4.38
N GLU A 36 7.80 0.09 -5.54
CA GLU A 36 7.15 1.31 -5.99
C GLU A 36 5.75 0.95 -6.46
N HIS A 37 4.76 1.66 -5.94
CA HIS A 37 3.35 1.39 -6.27
C HIS A 37 2.47 2.62 -6.08
N SER A 38 1.31 2.58 -6.69
CA SER A 38 0.22 3.52 -6.45
C SER A 38 -0.89 2.76 -5.72
N VAL A 39 -1.47 3.35 -4.69
CA VAL A 39 -2.51 2.68 -3.88
C VAL A 39 -3.82 3.41 -4.10
N TRP A 40 -4.90 2.65 -4.34
CA TRP A 40 -6.23 3.19 -4.52
C TRP A 40 -7.32 2.26 -3.97
N THR A 41 -8.57 2.72 -4.03
CA THR A 41 -9.75 1.91 -3.72
C THR A 41 -10.93 2.37 -4.59
N LYS A 42 -11.82 1.44 -4.95
CA LYS A 42 -13.05 1.75 -5.71
C LYS A 42 -14.17 2.23 -4.78
N ASP A 43 -14.40 1.48 -3.71
CA ASP A 43 -15.56 1.66 -2.81
C ASP A 43 -15.17 2.12 -1.40
N GLY A 44 -13.86 2.18 -1.08
CA GLY A 44 -13.34 2.50 0.25
C GLY A 44 -12.70 1.30 0.94
N CYS A 45 -11.81 1.57 1.89
CA CYS A 45 -11.25 0.56 2.78
C CYS A 45 -10.78 1.17 4.11
N VAL A 46 -10.62 0.31 5.11
CA VAL A 46 -9.94 0.60 6.37
C VAL A 46 -8.77 -0.36 6.50
N VAL A 47 -7.58 0.17 6.77
CA VAL A 47 -6.37 -0.63 6.91
C VAL A 47 -5.65 -0.33 8.23
N LEU A 48 -5.03 -1.36 8.81
CA LEU A 48 -3.94 -1.19 9.76
C LEU A 48 -2.63 -1.27 8.98
N ILE A 49 -1.82 -0.23 9.08
CA ILE A 49 -0.58 -0.08 8.32
C ILE A 49 0.58 0.24 9.27
N GLN A 50 1.72 -0.41 9.04
CA GLN A 50 2.98 -0.11 9.71
C GLN A 50 4.08 0.13 8.68
N TRP A 51 4.80 1.24 8.84
CA TRP A 51 6.01 1.55 8.11
C TRP A 51 7.22 1.50 9.03
N ASN A 52 8.26 0.77 8.60
CA ASN A 52 9.53 0.78 9.33
C ASN A 52 10.35 2.04 9.06
N LEU A 53 10.16 2.69 7.90
CA LEU A 53 10.78 3.95 7.51
C LEU A 53 9.81 4.80 6.67
N PRO A 54 9.98 6.13 6.57
CA PRO A 54 9.11 6.99 5.78
C PRO A 54 9.07 6.60 4.29
N VAL A 55 7.94 6.80 3.62
CA VAL A 55 7.86 6.65 2.16
C VAL A 55 8.45 7.86 1.44
N VAL A 56 9.00 7.62 0.24
CA VAL A 56 9.40 8.71 -0.67
C VAL A 56 8.28 8.93 -1.67
N ILE A 57 7.70 10.13 -1.64
CA ILE A 57 6.76 10.55 -2.67
C ILE A 57 7.55 10.84 -3.94
N LEU A 58 7.33 10.01 -4.94
CA LEU A 58 7.85 10.24 -6.28
C LEU A 58 6.94 11.30 -6.90
N GLY A 59 7.53 12.40 -7.38
CA GLY A 59 6.76 13.45 -8.03
C GLY A 59 6.02 12.91 -9.25
N GLU A 60 4.91 13.55 -9.62
CA GLU A 60 4.50 13.55 -11.01
C GLU A 60 5.64 14.22 -11.78
N ALA A 61 6.25 13.49 -12.72
CA ALA A 61 6.84 14.20 -13.84
C ALA A 61 5.69 15.00 -14.46
N LYS A 62 5.71 16.32 -14.29
CA LYS A 62 4.96 17.20 -15.17
C LYS A 62 5.38 16.96 -16.60
#